data_AF-A0AAN3MB19-F1
#
_entry.id   AF-A0AAN3MB19-F1
#
_cell.length_a   1.000
_cell.length_b   1.000
_cell.length_c   1.000
_cell.angle_alpha   90.00
_cell.angle_beta   90.00
_cell.angle_gamma   90.00
#
_symmetry.space_group_name_H-M   'P 1'
#
loop_
_entity.id
_entity.type
_entity.pdbx_description
1 polymer ?
#
loop_
_entity_poly.entity_id
_entity_poly.type
_entity_poly.pdbx_seq_one_letter_code
_entity_poly.pdbx_strand_id
1 'polypeptide(L)'
;MTLNTSQVSYYITQRKKGITQHISAMKAGISVRSGRRIEKGQRAKNSVRHWSTRKDPLEAVWDSMLVPLLKERPVLTPTTLLEMLQDKYPGQYPNSFRRTMQRRGREWKLQSGAEQEVMFRQWHQPGLRGLLDFTKLKGVVVTIAGKLLVHMLYNFRLEWSHWS
;
A
#
# COMPACT_ATOMS: atom_id res chain seq x y z
N MET A 1 -18.86 12.68 9.64
CA MET A 1 -18.69 12.12 8.28
C MET A 1 -18.14 13.19 7.35
N THR A 2 -16.97 12.93 6.77
CA THR A 2 -16.41 13.74 5.67
C THR A 2 -17.08 13.34 4.36
N LEU A 3 -17.71 14.28 3.66
CA LEU A 3 -18.37 14.03 2.38
C LEU A 3 -17.32 13.93 1.27
N ASN A 4 -17.32 12.83 0.52
CA ASN A 4 -16.46 12.67 -0.65
C ASN A 4 -16.93 13.61 -1.78
N THR A 5 -16.00 14.17 -2.56
CA THR A 5 -16.28 15.00 -3.74
C THR A 5 -17.20 14.30 -4.74
N SER A 6 -17.05 12.98 -4.94
CA SER A 6 -17.91 12.20 -5.84
C SER A 6 -19.36 12.12 -5.34
N GLN A 7 -19.57 11.94 -4.03
CA GLN A 7 -20.90 11.91 -3.42
C GLN A 7 -21.60 13.27 -3.55
N VAL A 8 -20.86 14.36 -3.36
CA VAL A 8 -21.38 15.73 -3.52
C VAL A 8 -21.76 16.02 -4.97
N SER A 9 -20.89 15.67 -5.93
CA SER A 9 -21.17 15.84 -7.36
C SER A 9 -22.41 15.06 -7.77
N TYR A 10 -22.50 13.79 -7.35
CA TYR A 10 -23.65 12.94 -7.64
C TYR A 10 -24.95 13.50 -7.03
N TYR A 11 -24.93 13.94 -5.77
CA TYR A 11 -26.06 14.62 -5.13
C TYR A 11 -26.54 15.84 -5.92
N ILE A 12 -25.62 16.73 -6.33
CA ILE A 12 -25.94 17.93 -7.12
C ILE A 12 -26.56 17.55 -8.46
N THR A 13 -26.03 16.53 -9.14
CA THR A 13 -26.60 16.02 -10.39
C THR A 13 -28.03 15.51 -10.21
N GLN A 14 -28.34 14.78 -9.14
CA GLN A 14 -29.71 14.34 -8.85
C GLN A 14 -30.63 15.55 -8.57
N ARG A 15 -30.15 16.56 -7.84
CA ARG A 15 -30.92 17.79 -7.58
C ARG A 15 -31.20 18.59 -8.86
N LYS A 16 -30.25 18.65 -9.79
CA LYS A 16 -30.46 19.27 -11.11
C LYS A 16 -31.48 18.54 -11.97
N LYS A 17 -31.68 17.24 -11.76
CA LYS A 17 -32.74 16.43 -12.40
C LYS A 17 -34.14 16.63 -11.77
N GLY A 18 -34.29 17.57 -10.84
CA GLY A 18 -35.58 17.86 -10.17
C GLY A 18 -35.95 16.88 -9.05
N ILE A 19 -35.06 15.94 -8.69
CA ILE A 19 -35.33 14.94 -7.66
C ILE A 19 -35.33 15.59 -6.27
N THR A 20 -36.24 15.17 -5.39
CA THR A 20 -36.32 15.69 -4.03
C THR A 20 -35.01 15.54 -3.26
N GLN A 21 -34.77 16.42 -2.30
CA GLN A 21 -33.58 16.40 -1.44
C GLN A 21 -33.40 15.05 -0.74
N HIS A 22 -34.48 14.46 -0.23
CA HIS A 22 -34.44 13.19 0.47
C HIS A 22 -33.93 12.06 -0.43
N ILE A 23 -34.53 11.91 -1.61
CA ILE A 23 -34.16 10.86 -2.57
C ILE A 23 -32.74 11.11 -3.11
N SER A 24 -32.38 12.36 -3.38
CA SER A 24 -31.03 12.72 -3.84
C SER A 24 -29.96 12.38 -2.81
N ALA A 25 -30.23 12.65 -1.53
CA ALA A 25 -29.33 12.33 -0.42
C ALA A 25 -29.16 10.81 -0.25
N MET A 26 -30.28 10.07 -0.30
CA MET A 26 -30.29 8.62 -0.24
C MET A 26 -29.49 7.99 -1.39
N LYS A 27 -29.72 8.42 -2.64
CA LYS A 27 -28.99 7.93 -3.81
C LYS A 27 -27.49 8.24 -3.75
N ALA A 28 -27.11 9.38 -3.15
CA ALA A 28 -25.71 9.76 -2.96
C ALA A 28 -25.04 9.09 -1.75
N GLY A 29 -25.79 8.31 -0.96
CA GLY A 29 -25.29 7.68 0.27
C GLY A 29 -24.93 8.69 1.36
N ILE A 30 -25.66 9.80 1.47
CA ILE A 30 -25.41 10.87 2.45
C ILE A 30 -26.68 11.20 3.25
N SER A 31 -26.50 11.76 4.44
CA SER A 31 -27.65 12.21 5.25
C SER A 31 -28.39 13.38 4.59
N VAL A 32 -29.70 13.47 4.81
CA VAL A 32 -30.53 14.61 4.38
C VAL A 32 -29.99 15.93 4.93
N ARG A 33 -29.48 15.93 6.17
CA ARG A 33 -28.80 17.08 6.80
C ARG A 33 -27.56 17.52 6.00
N SER A 34 -26.78 16.56 5.48
CA SER A 34 -25.65 16.84 4.59
C SER A 34 -26.12 17.46 3.27
N GLY A 35 -27.20 16.94 2.67
CA GLY A 35 -27.84 17.52 1.50
C GLY A 35 -28.25 18.99 1.69
N ARG A 36 -28.90 19.31 2.82
CA ARG A 36 -29.26 20.69 3.19
C ARG A 36 -28.03 21.61 3.30
N ARG A 37 -26.93 21.11 3.87
CA ARG A 37 -25.68 21.89 3.98
C ARG A 37 -25.02 22.12 2.62
N ILE A 38 -25.11 21.16 1.71
CA ILE A 38 -24.62 21.30 0.32
C ILE A 38 -25.42 22.41 -0.39
N GLU A 39 -26.74 22.41 -0.28
CA GLU A 39 -27.60 23.42 -0.91
C GLU A 39 -27.39 24.82 -0.34
N LYS A 40 -27.17 24.95 0.98
CA LYS A 40 -26.88 26.23 1.64
C LYS A 40 -25.46 26.75 1.41
N GLY A 41 -24.62 26.05 0.64
CA GLY A 41 -23.20 26.41 0.48
C GLY A 41 -22.36 26.27 1.76
N GLN A 42 -22.90 25.70 2.85
CA GLN A 42 -22.26 25.53 4.15
C GLN A 42 -21.38 24.26 4.21
N ARG A 43 -20.69 24.00 3.09
CA ARG A 43 -19.69 22.93 3.01
C ARG A 43 -18.52 23.36 3.89
N ALA A 44 -18.20 22.56 4.89
CA ALA A 44 -16.87 22.63 5.49
C ALA A 44 -15.90 22.29 4.36
N LYS A 45 -15.18 23.29 3.83
CA LYS A 45 -13.98 23.01 3.07
C LYS A 45 -13.10 22.21 4.02
N ASN A 46 -12.73 20.99 3.64
CA ASN A 46 -11.65 20.30 4.33
C ASN A 46 -10.40 21.11 4.04
N SER A 47 -10.14 22.17 4.81
CA SER A 47 -8.81 22.74 4.86
C SER A 47 -7.96 21.63 5.45
N VAL A 48 -7.08 21.07 4.62
CA VAL A 48 -6.02 20.21 5.11
C VAL A 48 -5.26 21.07 6.11
N ARG A 49 -5.31 20.70 7.39
CA ARG A 49 -4.54 21.41 8.40
C ARG A 49 -3.08 21.19 8.04
N HIS A 50 -2.37 22.28 7.80
CA HIS A 50 -0.94 22.27 7.46
C HIS A 50 -0.05 22.19 8.71
N TRP A 51 -0.63 22.30 9.92
CA TRP A 51 0.11 22.29 11.17
C TRP A 51 -0.44 21.22 12.14
N SER A 52 0.47 20.58 12.87
CA SER A 52 0.12 19.63 13.93
C SER A 52 -0.32 20.38 15.18
N THR A 53 -1.47 20.01 15.76
CA THR A 53 -1.98 20.64 16.99
C THR A 53 -1.16 20.31 18.24
N ARG A 54 -0.27 19.32 18.16
CA ARG A 54 0.61 18.94 19.26
C ARG A 54 2.05 18.85 18.76
N LYS A 55 2.98 19.38 19.56
CA LYS A 55 4.43 19.15 19.38
C LYS A 55 4.72 17.67 19.49
N ASP A 56 5.69 17.19 18.73
CA ASP A 56 6.04 15.77 18.77
C ASP A 56 6.79 15.49 20.09
N PRO A 57 6.31 14.53 20.91
CA PRO A 57 6.93 14.22 22.18
C PRO A 57 8.36 13.69 22.08
N LEU A 58 8.81 13.24 20.91
CA LEU A 58 10.12 12.65 20.69
C LEU A 58 11.09 13.57 19.94
N GLU A 59 10.65 14.77 19.56
CA GLU A 59 11.42 15.69 18.70
C GLU A 59 12.83 15.95 19.21
N ALA A 60 12.98 16.19 20.52
CA ALA A 60 14.27 16.50 21.15
C ALA A 60 15.30 15.35 21.11
N VAL A 61 14.84 14.10 21.07
CA VAL A 61 15.69 12.90 21.16
C VAL A 61 15.76 12.11 19.85
N TRP A 62 14.90 12.42 18.88
CA TRP A 62 14.77 11.62 17.68
C TRP A 62 16.05 11.61 16.84
N ASP A 63 16.46 12.77 16.33
CA ASP A 63 17.63 12.85 15.44
C ASP A 63 18.95 12.77 16.19
N SER A 64 18.96 13.23 17.45
CA SER A 64 20.16 13.30 18.29
C SER A 64 20.57 11.96 18.90
N MET A 65 19.60 11.08 19.21
CA MET A 65 19.86 9.82 19.92
C MET A 65 19.25 8.61 19.22
N LEU A 66 17.96 8.65 18.85
CA LEU A 66 17.26 7.48 18.34
C LEU A 66 17.70 7.08 16.93
N VAL A 67 17.89 8.05 16.03
CA VAL A 67 18.34 7.80 14.65
C VAL A 67 19.75 7.20 14.61
N PRO A 68 20.76 7.72 15.33
CA PRO A 68 22.08 7.07 15.42
C PRO A 68 22.01 5.63 15.93
N LEU A 69 21.23 5.37 17.00
CA LEU A 69 21.05 4.01 17.53
C LEU A 69 20.39 3.06 16.53
N LEU A 70 19.40 3.54 15.78
CA LEU A 70 18.74 2.78 14.72
C LEU A 70 19.66 2.47 13.54
N LYS A 71 20.60 3.38 13.21
CA LYS A 71 21.61 3.15 12.16
C LYS A 71 22.68 2.16 12.60
N GLU A 72 23.19 2.29 13.83
CA GLU A 72 24.19 1.38 14.39
C GLU A 72 23.61 -0.02 14.60
N ARG A 73 22.36 -0.11 15.07
CA ARG A 73 21.69 -1.37 15.43
C ARG A 73 20.28 -1.45 14.84
N PRO A 74 20.14 -1.77 13.54
CA PRO A 74 18.84 -1.82 12.85
C PRO A 74 17.84 -2.86 13.41
N VAL A 75 18.35 -3.84 14.15
CA VAL A 75 17.58 -4.91 14.81
C VAL A 75 16.76 -4.36 15.99
N LEU A 76 17.13 -3.20 16.55
CA LEU A 76 16.41 -2.61 17.67
C LEU A 76 14.94 -2.39 17.33
N THR A 77 14.08 -2.77 18.28
CA THR A 77 12.65 -2.55 18.17
C THR A 77 12.30 -1.16 18.71
N PRO A 78 11.25 -0.51 18.19
CA PRO A 78 10.79 0.76 18.74
C PRO A 78 10.36 0.68 20.22
N THR A 79 10.01 -0.51 20.72
CA THR A 79 9.70 -0.74 22.13
C THR A 79 10.96 -0.69 22.98
N THR A 80 12.02 -1.38 22.55
CA THR A 80 13.34 -1.36 23.22
C THR A 80 13.91 0.06 23.26
N LEU A 81 13.76 0.83 22.18
CA LEU A 81 14.19 2.23 22.16
C LEU A 81 13.41 3.11 23.15
N LEU A 82 12.13 2.80 23.40
CA LEU A 82 11.34 3.52 24.41
C LEU A 82 11.81 3.16 25.83
N GLU A 83 12.07 1.88 26.10
CA GLU A 83 12.60 1.41 27.38
C GLU A 83 13.95 2.08 27.69
N MET A 84 14.87 2.12 26.71
CA MET A 84 16.14 2.83 26.84
C MET A 84 15.98 4.33 27.14
N LEU A 85 14.95 4.98 26.56
CA LEU A 85 14.64 6.38 26.87
C LEU A 85 14.07 6.55 28.28
N GLN A 86 13.26 5.60 28.74
CA GLN A 86 12.70 5.61 30.09
C GLN A 86 13.79 5.43 31.14
N ASP A 87 14.76 4.55 30.87
CA ASP A 87 15.91 4.33 31.75
C ASP A 87 16.83 5.57 31.80
N LYS A 88 17.09 6.19 30.64
CA LYS A 88 17.98 7.35 30.54
C LYS A 88 17.34 8.65 31.05
N TYR A 89 16.02 8.78 30.89
CA TYR A 89 15.25 9.97 31.31
C TYR A 89 14.01 9.55 32.11
N PRO A 90 14.19 9.15 33.38
CA PRO A 90 13.09 8.72 34.23
C PRO A 90 11.98 9.78 34.31
N GLY A 91 10.74 9.35 34.09
CA GLY A 91 9.54 10.20 34.17
C GLY A 91 9.25 11.09 32.95
N GLN A 92 10.15 11.19 31.95
CA GLN A 92 9.95 12.06 30.79
C GLN A 92 9.18 11.37 29.64
N TYR A 93 9.31 10.05 29.50
CA TYR A 93 8.76 9.29 28.37
C TYR A 93 7.76 8.20 28.84
N PRO A 94 6.49 8.56 29.12
CA PRO A 94 5.50 7.59 29.58
C PRO A 94 5.15 6.53 28.52
N ASN A 95 4.59 5.40 28.97
CA ASN A 95 4.16 4.30 28.10
C ASN A 95 3.12 4.70 27.04
N SER A 96 2.41 5.83 27.21
CA SER A 96 1.51 6.38 26.20
C SER A 96 2.22 6.74 24.88
N PHE A 97 3.54 6.93 24.90
CA PHE A 97 4.35 7.20 23.70
C PHE A 97 4.72 5.95 22.90
N ARG A 98 4.41 4.73 23.40
CA ARG A 98 4.71 3.48 22.70
C ARG A 98 4.19 3.45 21.26
N ARG A 99 2.95 3.91 21.04
CA ARG A 99 2.37 3.98 19.69
C ARG A 99 3.09 5.00 18.81
N THR A 100 3.51 6.13 19.37
CA THR A 100 4.27 7.17 18.66
C THR A 100 5.66 6.66 18.27
N MET A 101 6.36 5.99 19.19
CA MET A 101 7.65 5.33 18.94
C MET A 101 7.55 4.27 17.84
N GLN A 102 6.58 3.36 17.94
CA GLN A 102 6.35 2.33 16.92
C GLN A 102 6.04 2.92 15.55
N ARG A 103 5.20 3.95 15.49
CA ARG A 103 4.88 4.64 14.24
C ARG A 103 6.12 5.28 13.62
N ARG A 104 6.86 6.11 14.36
CA ARG A 104 8.07 6.77 13.84
C ARG A 104 9.17 5.75 13.48
N GLY A 105 9.33 4.69 14.26
CA GLY A 105 10.28 3.62 13.96
C GLY A 105 9.93 2.88 12.66
N ARG A 106 8.65 2.64 12.40
CA ARG A 106 8.18 2.06 11.12
C ARG A 106 8.43 3.01 9.95
N GLU A 107 8.12 4.30 10.11
CA GLU A 107 8.37 5.33 9.09
C GLU A 107 9.87 5.42 8.76
N TRP A 108 10.72 5.41 9.78
CA TRP A 108 12.17 5.41 9.60
C TRP A 108 12.65 4.13 8.88
N LYS A 109 12.18 2.94 9.26
CA LYS A 109 12.53 1.69 8.56
C LYS A 109 12.08 1.69 7.10
N LEU A 110 10.97 2.34 6.77
CA LEU A 110 10.51 2.48 5.38
C LEU A 110 11.42 3.40 4.55
N GLN A 111 11.98 4.43 5.16
CA GLN A 111 12.81 5.44 4.47
C GLN A 111 14.30 5.12 4.46
N SER A 112 14.80 4.43 5.48
CA SER A 112 16.22 4.25 5.75
C SER A 112 16.57 2.82 6.19
N GLY A 113 15.62 1.90 6.16
CA GLY A 113 15.88 0.49 6.42
C GLY A 113 16.69 -0.14 5.28
N ALA A 114 17.23 -1.33 5.55
CA ALA A 114 17.85 -2.15 4.52
C ALA A 114 16.86 -2.43 3.37
N GLU A 115 17.37 -2.55 2.15
CA GLU A 115 16.57 -2.93 1.00
C GLU A 115 15.78 -4.20 1.32
N GLN A 116 14.45 -4.10 1.27
CA GLN A 116 13.59 -5.26 1.36
C GLN A 116 13.43 -5.81 -0.05
N GLU A 117 13.49 -7.13 -0.18
CA GLU A 117 13.16 -7.80 -1.42
C GLU A 117 11.69 -7.53 -1.76
N VAL A 118 11.46 -6.72 -2.80
CA VAL A 118 10.10 -6.36 -3.23
C VAL A 118 9.65 -7.38 -4.27
N MET A 119 8.61 -8.16 -3.94
CA MET A 119 7.98 -9.07 -4.89
C MET A 119 6.83 -8.36 -5.60
N PHE A 120 6.95 -8.17 -6.91
CA PHE A 120 5.83 -7.74 -7.74
C PHE A 120 5.06 -8.96 -8.23
N ARG A 121 3.76 -8.99 -7.95
CA ARG A 121 2.90 -10.05 -8.46
C ARG A 121 2.78 -9.88 -9.97
N GLN A 122 3.30 -10.85 -10.73
CA GLN A 122 3.06 -10.91 -12.16
C GLN A 122 1.61 -11.37 -12.41
N TRP A 123 0.87 -10.62 -13.22
CA TRP A 123 -0.47 -11.01 -13.64
C TRP A 123 -0.42 -11.50 -15.08
N HIS A 124 -0.59 -12.80 -15.25
CA HIS A 124 -0.62 -13.45 -16.55
C HIS A 124 -2.06 -13.43 -17.07
N GLN A 125 -2.29 -12.88 -18.26
CA GLN A 125 -3.61 -12.89 -18.88
C GLN A 125 -3.73 -14.10 -19.83
N PRO A 126 -4.90 -14.78 -19.87
CA PRO A 126 -5.13 -15.85 -20.84
C PRO A 126 -4.86 -15.37 -22.28
N GLY A 127 -4.11 -16.17 -23.03
CA GLY A 127 -3.81 -15.90 -24.44
C GLY A 127 -2.80 -14.78 -24.73
N LEU A 128 -2.27 -14.09 -23.70
CA LEU A 128 -1.34 -12.97 -23.91
C LEU A 128 0.11 -13.44 -24.12
N ARG A 129 0.53 -14.52 -23.46
CA ARG A 129 1.90 -15.06 -23.55
C ARG A 129 1.91 -16.57 -23.62
N GLY A 130 2.83 -17.07 -24.43
CA GLY A 130 3.25 -18.47 -24.47
C GLY A 130 4.74 -18.54 -24.20
N LEU A 131 5.14 -19.57 -23.48
CA LEU A 131 6.53 -19.96 -23.27
C LEU A 131 6.87 -21.00 -24.34
N LEU A 132 8.00 -20.82 -25.01
CA LEU A 132 8.51 -21.76 -26.00
C LEU A 132 9.94 -22.12 -25.66
N ASP A 133 10.26 -23.41 -25.74
CA ASP A 133 11.59 -23.91 -25.54
C ASP A 133 11.89 -25.09 -26.46
N PHE A 134 13.18 -25.32 -26.66
CA PHE A 134 13.69 -26.42 -27.47
C PHE A 134 14.58 -27.30 -26.60
N THR A 135 14.31 -28.60 -26.59
CA THR A 135 15.08 -29.56 -25.81
C THR A 135 15.68 -30.62 -26.71
N LYS A 136 17.00 -30.80 -26.63
CA LYS A 136 17.68 -31.92 -27.29
C LYS A 136 17.63 -33.14 -26.39
N LEU A 137 17.05 -34.24 -26.86
CA LEU A 137 17.04 -35.50 -26.12
C LEU A 137 18.44 -36.11 -26.19
N LYS A 138 19.08 -36.28 -25.03
CA LYS A 138 20.41 -36.88 -24.94
C LYS A 138 20.29 -38.39 -24.79
N GLY A 139 21.22 -39.14 -25.40
CA GLY A 139 21.30 -40.60 -25.25
C GLY A 139 20.25 -41.39 -26.03
N VAL A 140 19.46 -40.74 -26.89
CA VAL A 140 18.47 -41.41 -27.75
C VAL A 140 18.77 -41.08 -29.21
N VAL A 141 18.75 -42.12 -30.05
CA VAL A 141 18.91 -41.99 -31.50
C VAL A 141 17.53 -42.07 -32.12
N VAL A 142 17.14 -41.02 -32.83
CA VAL A 142 15.87 -40.97 -33.57
C VAL A 142 16.16 -41.22 -35.04
N THR A 143 15.42 -42.13 -35.64
CA THR A 143 15.52 -42.44 -37.08
C THR A 143 14.16 -42.36 -37.75
N ILE A 144 14.08 -41.81 -38.96
CA ILE A 144 12.88 -41.82 -39.81
C ILE A 144 13.22 -42.60 -41.08
N ALA A 145 12.45 -43.64 -41.38
CA ALA A 145 12.70 -44.55 -42.51
C ALA A 145 14.15 -45.08 -42.56
N GLY A 146 14.71 -45.41 -41.39
CA GLY A 146 16.08 -45.91 -41.24
C GLY A 146 17.18 -44.86 -41.36
N LYS A 147 16.87 -43.58 -41.63
CA LYS A 147 17.84 -42.49 -41.68
C LYS A 147 17.90 -41.76 -40.35
N LEU A 148 19.11 -41.41 -39.91
CA LEU A 148 19.33 -40.63 -38.69
C LEU A 148 18.67 -39.25 -38.80
N LEU A 149 17.88 -38.89 -37.78
CA LEU A 149 17.34 -37.55 -37.60
C LEU A 149 18.10 -36.83 -36.49
N VAL A 150 18.82 -35.77 -36.85
CA VAL A 150 19.34 -34.80 -35.88
C VAL A 150 18.14 -34.03 -35.35
N HIS A 151 17.68 -34.42 -34.17
CA HIS A 151 16.39 -33.99 -33.63
C HIS A 151 16.55 -32.94 -32.53
N MET A 152 15.47 -32.18 -32.34
CA MET A 152 15.25 -31.26 -31.23
C MET A 152 13.75 -31.22 -30.96
N LEU A 153 13.34 -31.41 -29.72
CA LEU A 153 11.94 -31.33 -29.33
C LEU A 153 11.57 -29.87 -29.16
N TYR A 154 10.46 -29.47 -29.77
CA TYR A 154 9.81 -28.19 -29.53
C TYR A 154 8.74 -28.39 -28.47
N ASN A 155 8.73 -27.54 -27.45
CA ASN A 155 7.69 -27.49 -26.44
C ASN A 155 7.14 -26.07 -26.36
N PHE A 156 5.82 -25.98 -26.27
CA PHE A 156 5.09 -24.74 -26.19
C PHE A 156 4.10 -24.84 -25.05
N ARG A 157 4.08 -23.84 -24.18
CA ARG A 157 3.22 -23.82 -23.00
C ARG A 157 2.55 -22.48 -22.83
N LEU A 158 1.26 -22.47 -22.56
CA LEU A 158 0.54 -21.25 -22.20
C LEU A 158 0.88 -20.83 -20.77
N GLU A 159 1.36 -19.61 -20.57
CA GLU A 159 1.81 -19.10 -19.26
C GLU A 159 0.66 -19.08 -18.22
N TRP A 160 -0.56 -18.83 -18.68
CA TRP A 160 -1.73 -18.75 -17.80
C TRP A 160 -2.30 -20.13 -17.42
N SER A 161 -2.56 -20.99 -18.41
CA SER A 161 -3.21 -22.30 -18.17
C SER A 161 -2.22 -23.43 -17.90
N HIS A 162 -0.93 -23.23 -18.16
CA HIS A 162 0.11 -24.26 -18.13
C HIS A 162 -0.15 -25.44 -19.08
N TRP A 163 -1.08 -25.26 -20.03
CA TRP A 163 -1.36 -26.24 -21.08
C TRP A 163 -0.20 -26.30 -22.06
N SER A 164 0.24 -27.53 -22.37
CA SER A 164 1.41 -27.84 -23.21
C SER A 164 1.02 -28.90 -24.24
#